data_AF-A0A6A6ES77-F1
#
_entry.id   AF-A0A6A6ES77-F1
#
_cell.length_a   1.000
_cell.length_b   1.000
_cell.length_c   1.000
_cell.angle_alpha   90.00
_cell.angle_beta   90.00
_cell.angle_gamma   90.00
#
_symmetry.space_group_name_H-M   'P 1'
#
loop_
_entity.id
_entity.type
_entity.pdbx_description
1 polymer ?
#
loop_
_entity_poly.entity_id
_entity_poly.type
_entity_poly.pdbx_seq_one_letter_code
_entity_poly.pdbx_strand_id
1 'polypeptide(L)' 'MPSPCSRCRDNSRHCLVHPTSGRCSECIDYSVKCDLVVTQPKWNRLNRDKKKLQDQLHQAQEETVTAHSRELRLHQQLA' A
#
# COMPACT_ATOMS: atom_id res chain seq x y z
N MET A 1 2.48 -1.04 8.59
CA MET A 1 1.47 -2.06 8.94
C MET A 1 1.06 -1.92 10.40
N PRO A 2 -0.26 -2.01 10.74
CA PRO A 2 -0.74 -2.15 12.12
C PRO A 2 -0.06 -3.32 12.83
N SER A 3 0.01 -3.26 14.16
CA SER A 3 0.59 -4.38 14.91
C SER A 3 -0.38 -5.56 14.80
N PRO A 4 0.09 -6.81 14.66
CA PRO A 4 -0.80 -7.96 14.60
C PRO A 4 -1.69 -8.05 15.84
N CYS A 5 -2.89 -8.60 15.68
CA CYS A 5 -3.72 -9.02 16.80
C CYS A 5 -3.02 -10.14 17.59
N SER A 6 -3.38 -10.36 18.86
CA SER A 6 -2.70 -11.33 19.72
C SER A 6 -2.72 -12.73 19.10
N ARG A 7 -3.87 -13.19 18.59
CA ARG A 7 -3.98 -14.51 17.94
C ARG A 7 -3.03 -14.64 16.74
N CYS A 8 -3.00 -13.66 15.84
CA CYS A 8 -2.11 -13.73 14.68
C CYS A 8 -0.65 -13.69 15.09
N ARG A 9 -0.29 -12.87 16.08
CA ARG A 9 1.08 -12.83 16.61
C ARG A 9 1.49 -14.19 17.18
N ASP A 10 0.67 -14.74 18.06
CA ASP A 10 0.99 -15.95 18.82
C ASP A 10 1.02 -17.21 17.93
N ASN A 11 0.35 -17.16 16.77
CA ASN A 11 0.30 -18.24 15.79
C ASN A 11 1.11 -17.92 14.51
N SER A 12 1.93 -16.87 14.52
CA SER A 12 2.74 -16.41 13.37
C SER A 12 1.96 -16.27 12.06
N ARG A 13 0.71 -15.80 12.13
CA ARG A 13 -0.16 -15.58 10.97
C ARG A 13 -0.08 -14.17 10.44
N HIS A 14 -0.40 -14.00 9.16
CA HIS A 14 -0.50 -12.69 8.53
C HIS A 14 -1.77 -11.96 8.99
N CYS A 15 -1.60 -10.91 9.80
CA CYS A 15 -2.71 -10.13 10.33
C CYS A 15 -3.12 -9.01 9.35
N LEU A 16 -3.82 -9.36 8.28
CA LEU A 16 -4.29 -8.40 7.28
C LEU A 16 -5.62 -7.80 7.71
N VAL A 17 -5.66 -6.47 7.86
CA VAL A 17 -6.86 -5.74 8.31
C VAL A 17 -7.90 -5.70 7.20
N HIS A 18 -9.11 -6.11 7.51
CA HIS A 18 -10.26 -5.92 6.63
C HIS A 18 -10.85 -4.51 6.86
N PRO A 19 -10.80 -3.60 5.87
CA PRO A 19 -11.11 -2.18 6.09
C PRO A 19 -12.51 -1.92 6.63
N THR A 20 -13.50 -2.72 6.20
CA THR A 20 -14.91 -2.53 6.55
C THR A 20 -15.27 -3.04 7.94
N SER A 21 -14.59 -4.08 8.43
CA SER A 21 -14.93 -4.71 9.71
C SER A 21 -13.99 -4.28 10.84
N GLY A 22 -12.84 -3.70 10.51
CA GLY A 22 -11.77 -3.37 11.45
C GLY A 22 -11.05 -4.60 12.04
N ARG A 23 -11.51 -5.82 11.74
CA ARG A 23 -10.92 -7.09 12.18
C ARG A 23 -9.92 -7.58 11.13
N CYS A 24 -8.98 -8.43 11.53
CA CYS A 24 -8.12 -9.09 10.55
C CYS A 24 -8.83 -10.27 9.86
N SER A 25 -8.42 -10.59 8.63
CA SER A 25 -8.93 -11.71 7.82
C SER A 25 -8.94 -13.02 8.61
N GLU A 26 -7.82 -13.37 9.24
CA GLU A 26 -7.69 -14.57 10.08
C GLU A 26 -8.74 -14.63 11.20
N CYS A 27 -9.06 -13.52 11.86
CA CYS A 27 -10.07 -13.55 12.92
C CYS A 27 -11.50 -13.58 12.35
N ILE A 28 -11.70 -13.08 11.13
CA ILE A 28 -12.99 -13.14 10.42
C ILE A 28 -13.27 -14.58 9.98
N ASP A 29 -12.31 -15.22 9.31
CA ASP A 29 -12.46 -16.54 8.72
C ASP A 29 -12.79 -17.61 9.78
N TYR A 30 -12.17 -17.52 10.95
CA TYR A 30 -12.43 -18.42 12.07
C TYR A 30 -13.53 -17.93 13.01
N SER A 31 -14.19 -16.80 12.69
CA SER A 31 -15.24 -16.19 13.51
C SER A 31 -14.84 -15.98 14.99
N VAL A 32 -13.58 -15.64 15.25
CA VAL A 32 -13.03 -15.45 16.60
C VAL A 32 -12.81 -13.98 16.93
N LYS A 33 -12.79 -13.66 18.23
CA LYS A 33 -12.50 -12.29 18.71
C LYS A 33 -11.17 -11.80 18.12
N CYS A 34 -11.18 -10.57 17.62
CA CYS A 34 -10.01 -9.87 17.13
C CYS A 34 -9.75 -8.67 18.04
N ASP A 35 -8.54 -8.59 18.60
CA ASP A 35 -8.07 -7.47 19.42
C ASP A 35 -7.15 -6.52 18.63
N LEU A 36 -7.24 -6.56 17.30
CA LEU A 36 -6.53 -5.64 16.43
C LEU A 36 -7.00 -4.20 16.68
N VAL A 37 -6.05 -3.31 16.98
CA VAL A 37 -6.31 -1.88 17.13
C VAL A 37 -5.53 -1.12 16.06
N VAL A 38 -6.26 -0.42 15.19
CA VAL A 38 -5.68 0.55 14.26
C VAL A 38 -5.89 1.93 14.84
N THR A 39 -4.81 2.55 15.32
CA THR A 39 -4.90 3.90 15.90
C THR A 39 -4.98 4.96 14.80
N GLN A 40 -5.70 6.05 15.06
CA GLN A 40 -5.81 7.16 14.11
C GLN A 40 -4.46 7.71 13.63
N PRO A 41 -3.43 7.89 14.49
CA PRO A 41 -2.11 8.34 14.02
C PRO A 41 -1.45 7.36 13.04
N LYS A 42 -1.64 6.05 13.26
CA LYS A 42 -1.10 5.00 12.39
C LYS A 42 -1.84 4.98 11.04
N TRP A 43 -3.15 5.17 11.06
CA TRP A 43 -3.97 5.33 9.86
C TRP A 43 -3.56 6.58 9.06
N ASN A 44 -3.39 7.72 9.73
CA ASN A 44 -2.96 8.96 9.10
C ASN A 44 -1.58 8.81 8.45
N ARG A 45 -0.65 8.09 9.08
CA ARG A 45 0.65 7.76 8.47
C ARG A 45 0.48 6.95 7.19
N LEU A 46 -0.34 5.89 7.21
CA LEU A 46 -0.60 5.08 6.01
C LEU A 46 -1.19 5.91 4.86
N ASN A 47 -2.10 6.84 5.16
CA ASN A 47 -2.67 7.73 4.13
C ASN A 47 -1.62 8.68 3.54
N ARG A 48 -0.71 9.21 4.36
CA ARG A 48 0.41 10.04 3.87
C ARG A 48 1.36 9.23 3.00
N ASP A 49 1.71 8.02 3.43
CA ASP A 49 2.59 7.13 2.67
C ASP A 49 1.95 6.74 1.33
N LYS A 50 0.65 6.41 1.32
CA LYS A 50 -0.13 6.17 0.10
C LYS A 50 -0.07 7.36 -0.85
N LYS A 51 -0.36 8.57 -0.34
CA LYS A 51 -0.34 9.79 -1.16
C LYS A 51 1.04 10.02 -1.77
N LYS A 52 2.11 9.90 -0.96
CA LYS A 52 3.49 10.03 -1.44
C LYS A 52 3.80 9.04 -2.58
N LEU A 53 3.41 7.78 -2.43
CA LEU A 53 3.61 6.77 -3.47
C LEU A 53 2.83 7.09 -4.76
N GLN A 54 1.62 7.61 -4.64
CA GLN A 54 0.83 8.05 -5.80
C GLN A 54 1.49 9.23 -6.52
N ASP A 55 1.98 10.22 -5.77
CA ASP A 55 2.69 11.38 -6.32
C ASP A 55 3.98 10.93 -7.04
N GLN A 56 4.75 9.99 -6.44
CA GLN A 56 5.94 9.40 -7.05
C GLN A 56 5.63 8.61 -8.33
N LEU A 57 4.55 7.83 -8.33
CA LEU A 57 4.12 7.09 -9.52
C LEU A 57 3.76 8.03 -10.66
N HIS A 58 3.05 9.12 -10.36
CA HIS A 58 2.68 10.12 -11.36
C HIS A 58 3.91 10.80 -11.96
N GLN A 59 4.86 11.23 -11.14
CA GLN A 59 6.12 11.83 -11.61
C GLN A 59 6.90 10.85 -12.50
N ALA A 60 7.04 9.59 -12.09
CA ALA A 60 7.73 8.59 -12.91
C ALA A 60 7.05 8.39 -14.27
N GLN A 61 5.71 8.43 -14.32
CA GLN A 61 4.97 8.36 -15.58
C GLN A 61 5.28 9.55 -16.49
N GLU A 62 5.29 10.78 -15.97
CA GLU A 62 5.64 11.98 -16.75
C GLU A 62 7.07 11.92 -17.30
N GLU A 63 8.01 11.44 -16.47
CA GLU A 63 9.40 11.23 -16.86
C GLU A 63 9.52 10.19 -17.98
N THR A 64 8.80 9.07 -17.89
CA THR A 64 8.81 8.05 -18.95
C THR A 64 8.25 8.57 -20.27
N VAL A 65 7.15 9.33 -20.25
CA VAL A 65 6.57 9.95 -21.46
C VAL A 65 7.56 10.95 -22.08
N THR A 66 8.23 11.75 -21.24
CA THR A 66 9.22 12.72 -21.67
C THR A 66 10.44 12.05 -22.28
N ALA A 67 10.95 10.99 -21.65
CA ALA A 67 12.09 10.22 -22.13
C ALA A 67 11.79 9.56 -23.49
N HIS A 68 10.63 8.89 -23.61
CA HIS A 68 10.19 8.27 -24.86
C HIS A 68 10.05 9.31 -25.99
N SER A 69 9.50 10.49 -25.69
CA SER A 69 9.38 11.59 -26.67
C SER A 69 10.74 12.14 -27.12
N ARG A 70 11.77 12.05 -26.27
CA ARG A 70 13.15 12.44 -26.65
C ARG A 70 13.80 11.36 -27.51
N GLU A 71 13.63 10.10 -27.13
CA GLU A 71 14.11 8.94 -27.89
C GLU A 71 13.56 8.95 -29.33
N LEU A 72 12.25 9.11 -29.52
CA LEU A 72 11.64 9.20 -30.85
C LEU A 72 12.23 10.33 -31.70
N ARG A 73 12.48 11.50 -31.10
CA ARG A 73 13.10 12.63 -31.81
C ARG A 73 14.53 12.33 -32.24
N LEU A 74 15.31 11.66 -31.38
CA LEU A 74 16.67 11.25 -31.72
C LEU A 74 16.66 10.22 -32.86
N HIS A 75 15.75 9.25 -32.83
CA HIS A 75 15.58 8.29 -33.92
C HIS A 75 15.27 8.96 -35.25
N GLN A 76 14.42 9.99 -35.27
CA GLN A 76 14.12 10.75 -36.48
C GLN A 76 15.32 11.55 -37.02
N GLN A 77 16.24 11.99 -36.16
CA GLN A 77 17.43 12.75 -36.58
C GLN A 77 18.57 11.86 -37.10
N LEU A 78 18.57 10.58 -36.74
CA LEU A 78 19.58 9.60 -37.15
C LEU A 78 19.19 8.81 -38.41
N ALA A 79 17.92 8.89 -38.83
CA ALA A 79 17.40 8.32 -40.07
C ALA A 79 17.55 9.29 -41.24
#